data_AF-A0A316MA27-F1
#
_entry.id   AF-A0A316MA27-F1
#
_cell.length_a   1.000
_cell.length_b   1.000
_cell.length_c   1.000
_cell.angle_alpha   90.00
_cell.angle_beta   90.00
_cell.angle_gamma   90.00
#
_symmetry.space_group_name_H-M   'P 1'
#
loop_
_entity.id
_entity.type
_entity.pdbx_description
1 polymer ?
#
loop_
_entity_poly.entity_id
_entity_poly.type
_entity_poly.pdbx_seq_one_letter_code
_entity_poly.pdbx_strand_id
1 'polypeptide(L)'
;MADGTLEFHTGVNHSGFDKDVDKLKKKGEQATNDIDKGLQGNSKSLISLKNVAKVAGTYISVNLFKDALTQGVQFNAQIEQYKTSFETMTGSAEKATEIVEKLKDIGAKTPFELTGLADTTQLLMNYGFSADGAIEKMMMLGDISQGNADKMNRIATAYGQMSSAGKVSLEDIKQMIEAGFNPLQEISETTGESMESLYDRISKGTISVDEITASMERSTSEGGKYFQSMEKQSETLNGKLSTLQDTVKSK
;
A
#
# COMPACT_ATOMS: atom_id res chain seq x y z
N MET A 1 -58.67 -1.19 55.51
CA MET A 1 -58.00 -1.37 54.20
C MET A 1 -57.56 -0.01 53.72
N ALA A 2 -56.25 0.20 53.57
CA ALA A 2 -55.68 1.36 52.90
C ALA A 2 -54.52 0.85 52.05
N ASP A 3 -54.80 0.79 50.74
CA ASP A 3 -53.90 0.52 49.63
C ASP A 3 -52.92 1.70 49.51
N GLY A 4 -51.63 1.41 49.58
CA GLY A 4 -50.57 2.38 49.33
C GLY A 4 -49.82 1.98 48.06
N THR A 5 -50.06 2.72 46.99
CA THR A 5 -49.33 2.62 45.72
C THR A 5 -47.92 3.20 45.84
N LEU A 6 -46.93 2.48 45.28
CA LEU A 6 -45.57 2.97 45.07
C LEU A 6 -45.49 3.66 43.71
N GLU A 7 -45.24 4.97 43.69
CA GLU A 7 -44.93 5.71 42.47
C GLU A 7 -43.41 5.80 42.25
N PHE A 8 -42.95 5.39 41.07
CA PHE A 8 -41.58 5.61 40.61
C PHE A 8 -41.56 6.77 39.61
N HIS A 9 -40.85 7.86 39.93
CA HIS A 9 -40.56 8.93 38.97
C HIS A 9 -39.22 8.66 38.29
N THR A 10 -39.23 8.40 36.98
CA THR A 10 -38.02 8.43 36.13
C THR A 10 -37.96 9.76 35.40
N GLY A 11 -37.28 10.75 35.97
CA GLY A 11 -36.97 12.02 35.30
C GLY A 11 -35.55 12.01 34.76
N VAL A 12 -35.38 12.10 33.44
CA VAL A 12 -34.07 12.34 32.82
C VAL A 12 -33.71 13.82 33.07
N ASN A 13 -32.60 14.06 33.76
CA ASN A 13 -32.15 15.41 34.13
C ASN A 13 -31.55 16.12 32.90
N HIS A 14 -32.36 16.94 32.20
CA HIS A 14 -31.96 17.68 31.00
C HIS A 14 -30.86 18.75 31.25
N SER A 15 -30.71 19.22 32.49
CA SER A 15 -29.77 20.32 32.81
C SER A 15 -28.28 19.95 32.71
N GLY A 16 -27.96 18.66 32.78
CA GLY A 16 -26.60 18.15 32.58
C GLY A 16 -26.21 18.07 31.10
N PHE A 17 -27.14 17.60 30.27
CA PHE A 17 -26.95 17.48 28.83
C PHE A 17 -26.73 18.83 28.16
N ASP A 18 -27.55 19.83 28.50
CA ASP A 18 -27.40 21.19 27.92
C ASP A 18 -26.06 21.84 28.30
N LYS A 19 -25.59 21.60 29.53
CA LYS A 19 -24.28 22.11 29.99
C LYS A 19 -23.11 21.42 29.29
N ASP A 20 -23.23 20.15 28.98
CA ASP A 20 -22.19 19.40 28.26
C ASP A 20 -22.18 19.75 26.77
N VAL A 21 -23.35 20.00 26.17
CA VAL A 21 -23.49 20.55 24.82
C VAL A 21 -22.89 21.96 24.73
N ASP A 22 -23.13 22.83 25.71
CA ASP A 22 -22.55 24.18 25.74
C ASP A 22 -21.02 24.16 25.92
N LYS A 23 -20.49 23.22 26.72
CA LYS A 23 -19.04 23.02 26.84
C LYS A 23 -18.42 22.51 25.54
N LEU A 24 -19.11 21.60 24.84
CA LEU A 24 -18.71 21.12 23.53
C LEU A 24 -18.70 22.25 22.50
N LYS A 25 -19.73 23.10 22.51
CA LYS A 25 -19.83 24.27 21.62
C LYS A 25 -18.68 25.25 21.85
N LYS A 26 -18.39 25.60 23.11
CA LYS A 26 -17.27 26.50 23.45
C LYS A 26 -15.90 25.92 23.11
N LYS A 27 -15.70 24.61 23.31
CA LYS A 27 -14.46 23.93 22.89
C LYS A 27 -14.33 23.87 21.36
N GLY A 28 -15.44 23.70 20.65
CA GLY A 28 -15.50 23.79 19.19
C GLY A 28 -15.13 25.17 18.68
N GLU A 29 -15.67 26.23 19.28
CA GLU A 29 -15.37 27.62 18.96
C GLU A 29 -13.90 27.99 19.23
N GLN A 30 -13.30 27.47 20.31
CA GLN A 30 -11.87 27.64 20.57
C GLN A 30 -11.00 26.90 19.54
N ALA A 31 -11.35 25.65 19.22
CA ALA A 31 -10.63 24.88 18.21
C ALA A 31 -10.67 25.55 16.82
N THR A 32 -11.81 26.13 16.43
CA THR A 32 -11.91 26.90 15.18
C THR A 32 -11.06 28.17 15.20
N ASN A 33 -11.00 28.87 16.33
CA ASN A 33 -10.20 30.08 16.46
C ASN A 33 -8.69 29.80 16.45
N ASP A 34 -8.25 28.70 17.05
CA ASP A 34 -6.84 28.29 17.04
C ASP A 34 -6.40 27.77 15.66
N ILE A 35 -7.31 27.11 14.94
CA ILE A 35 -7.12 26.74 13.53
C ILE A 35 -7.04 28.00 12.66
N ASP A 36 -7.94 28.96 12.80
CA ASP A 36 -7.90 30.23 12.04
C ASP A 36 -6.63 31.05 12.29
N LYS A 37 -6.08 30.99 13.51
CA LYS A 37 -4.78 31.60 13.85
C LYS A 37 -3.60 30.85 13.24
N GLY A 38 -3.64 29.51 13.22
CA GLY A 38 -2.63 28.69 12.55
C GLY A 38 -2.63 28.83 11.02
N LEU A 39 -3.80 29.02 10.41
CA LEU A 39 -3.98 29.18 8.96
C LEU A 39 -3.55 30.56 8.44
N GLN A 40 -3.57 31.61 9.27
CA GLN A 40 -3.10 32.96 8.89
C GLN A 40 -1.56 33.06 8.75
N GLY A 41 -0.81 32.11 9.32
CA GLY A 41 0.67 32.11 9.29
C GLY A 41 1.32 31.62 8.00
N ASN A 42 0.61 30.90 7.13
CA ASN A 42 1.17 30.33 5.89
C ASN A 42 0.19 30.46 4.71
N SER A 43 0.13 31.65 4.12
CA SER A 43 -0.94 32.13 3.23
C SER A 43 -0.86 31.68 1.76
N LYS A 44 -0.19 30.57 1.41
CA LYS A 44 -0.06 30.16 -0.01
C LYS A 44 -0.62 28.78 -0.39
N SER A 45 -1.05 27.93 0.55
CA SER A 45 -1.50 26.55 0.24
C SER A 45 -2.94 26.19 0.66
N LEU A 46 -3.78 27.16 1.03
CA LEU A 46 -5.02 26.88 1.81
C LEU A 46 -6.33 27.36 1.17
N ILE A 47 -6.33 27.76 -0.10
CA ILE A 47 -7.55 28.28 -0.77
C ILE A 47 -8.62 27.18 -0.94
N SER A 48 -8.25 25.89 -0.95
CA SER A 48 -9.16 24.75 -1.08
C SER A 48 -9.82 24.29 0.23
N LEU A 49 -9.32 24.68 1.40
CA LEU A 49 -9.81 24.20 2.69
C LEU A 49 -11.10 24.88 3.18
N LYS A 50 -11.38 26.12 2.72
CA LYS A 50 -12.57 26.90 3.15
C LYS A 50 -13.90 26.36 2.62
N ASN A 51 -13.89 25.61 1.51
CA ASN A 51 -15.12 25.06 0.92
C ASN A 51 -15.49 23.68 1.49
N VAL A 52 -14.51 22.92 1.99
CA VAL A 52 -14.75 21.58 2.58
C VAL A 52 -15.37 21.69 3.97
N ALA A 53 -14.97 22.69 4.77
CA ALA A 53 -15.52 22.93 6.11
C ALA A 53 -17.00 23.37 6.10
N LYS A 54 -17.53 23.88 4.97
CA LYS A 54 -18.94 24.33 4.86
C LYS A 54 -19.91 23.22 4.46
N VAL A 55 -19.45 22.11 3.87
CA VAL A 55 -20.32 21.03 3.38
C VAL A 55 -20.54 19.94 4.43
N ALA A 56 -19.64 19.78 5.40
CA ALA A 56 -19.71 18.73 6.43
C ALA A 56 -20.36 19.21 7.73
N GLY A 57 -21.62 19.65 7.65
CA GLY A 57 -22.41 19.99 8.84
C GLY A 57 -22.59 18.79 9.79
N THR A 58 -22.09 18.94 11.01
CA THR A 58 -22.65 18.41 12.28
C THR A 58 -22.33 17.03 12.86
N TYR A 59 -21.54 16.10 12.29
CA TYR A 59 -21.27 14.81 13.02
C TYR A 59 -19.90 14.13 12.77
N ILE A 60 -18.87 14.85 12.30
CA ILE A 60 -17.52 14.26 12.16
C ILE A 60 -16.70 14.60 13.39
N SER A 61 -16.35 13.59 14.19
CA SER A 61 -15.52 13.78 15.39
C SER A 61 -14.18 14.43 15.02
N VAL A 62 -13.71 15.37 15.85
CA VAL A 62 -12.44 16.11 15.64
C VAL A 62 -11.24 15.17 15.49
N ASN A 63 -11.30 13.97 16.08
CA ASN A 63 -10.26 12.95 15.93
C ASN A 63 -10.26 12.34 14.52
N LEU A 64 -11.43 12.01 13.95
CA LEU A 64 -11.53 11.51 12.57
C LEU A 64 -11.02 12.54 11.55
N PHE A 65 -11.30 13.82 11.79
CA PHE A 65 -10.83 14.91 10.91
C PHE A 65 -9.34 15.19 11.07
N LYS A 66 -8.81 15.12 12.30
CA LYS A 66 -7.36 15.20 12.54
C LYS A 66 -6.64 14.02 11.89
N ASP A 67 -7.12 12.80 12.07
CA ASP A 67 -6.54 11.60 11.48
C ASP A 67 -6.57 11.67 9.95
N ALA A 68 -7.68 12.09 9.34
CA ALA A 68 -7.79 12.28 7.90
C ALA A 68 -6.85 13.39 7.37
N LEU A 69 -6.73 14.52 8.07
CA LEU A 69 -5.81 15.60 7.69
C LEU A 69 -4.34 15.21 7.87
N THR A 70 -3.98 14.56 8.97
CA THR A 70 -2.61 14.09 9.21
C THR A 70 -2.22 12.99 8.22
N GLN A 71 -3.13 12.08 7.90
CA GLN A 71 -2.88 11.03 6.91
C GLN A 71 -2.75 11.62 5.50
N GLY A 72 -3.58 12.59 5.10
CA GLY A 72 -3.46 13.26 3.80
C GLY A 72 -2.17 14.08 3.64
N VAL A 73 -1.73 14.79 4.68
CA VAL A 73 -0.46 15.52 4.67
C VAL A 73 0.74 14.56 4.65
N GLN A 74 0.70 13.48 5.45
CA GLN A 74 1.75 12.46 5.44
C GLN A 74 1.83 11.71 4.11
N PHE A 75 0.70 11.46 3.46
CA PHE A 75 0.64 10.83 2.15
C PHE A 75 1.26 11.71 1.06
N ASN A 76 0.94 13.01 1.04
CA ASN A 76 1.54 13.95 0.10
C ASN A 76 3.06 14.10 0.31
N ALA A 77 3.52 14.13 1.57
CA ALA A 77 4.95 14.18 1.88
C ALA A 77 5.68 12.90 1.41
N GLN A 78 5.07 11.72 1.55
CA GLN A 78 5.63 10.46 1.05
C GLN A 78 5.69 10.44 -0.48
N ILE A 79 4.66 10.92 -1.16
CA ILE A 79 4.68 11.07 -2.63
C ILE A 79 5.82 11.98 -3.07
N GLU A 80 6.01 13.12 -2.40
CA GLU A 80 7.11 14.03 -2.72
C GLU A 80 8.47 13.36 -2.51
N GLN A 81 8.64 12.61 -1.42
CA GLN A 81 9.85 11.82 -1.16
C GLN A 81 10.12 10.78 -2.26
N TYR A 82 9.10 10.03 -2.70
CA TYR A 82 9.26 9.08 -3.80
C TYR A 82 9.60 9.77 -5.12
N LYS A 83 8.97 10.91 -5.43
CA LYS A 83 9.33 11.69 -6.62
C LYS A 83 10.79 12.12 -6.59
N THR A 84 11.28 12.66 -5.48
CA THR A 84 12.69 13.04 -5.34
C THR A 84 13.63 11.83 -5.46
N SER A 85 13.26 10.69 -4.88
CA SER A 85 14.03 9.45 -5.00
C SER A 85 14.10 8.97 -6.45
N PHE A 86 12.95 8.82 -7.11
CA PHE A 86 12.90 8.41 -8.52
C PHE A 86 13.55 9.42 -9.46
N GLU A 87 13.49 10.72 -9.17
CA GLU A 87 14.21 11.75 -9.93
C GLU A 87 15.72 11.53 -9.84
N THR A 88 16.22 11.24 -8.63
CA THR A 88 17.64 10.92 -8.43
C THR A 88 18.05 9.66 -9.20
N MET A 89 17.21 8.63 -9.20
CA MET A 89 17.53 7.36 -9.87
C MET A 89 17.41 7.43 -11.40
N THR A 90 16.49 8.24 -11.91
CA THR A 90 16.22 8.36 -13.36
C THR A 90 16.94 9.53 -14.02
N GLY A 91 17.38 10.51 -13.23
CA GLY A 91 17.93 11.79 -13.69
C GLY A 91 16.89 12.74 -14.31
N SER A 92 15.58 12.50 -14.14
CA SER A 92 14.52 13.34 -14.72
C SER A 92 13.30 13.45 -13.79
N ALA A 93 12.92 14.68 -13.47
CA ALA A 93 11.73 14.99 -12.69
C ALA A 93 10.44 14.57 -13.41
N GLU A 94 10.42 14.65 -14.75
CA GLU A 94 9.29 14.19 -15.57
C GLU A 94 9.11 12.68 -15.45
N LYS A 95 10.18 11.90 -15.60
CA LYS A 95 10.14 10.43 -15.44
C LYS A 95 9.74 10.04 -14.02
N ALA A 96 10.24 10.73 -13.01
CA ALA A 96 9.86 10.50 -11.62
C ALA A 96 8.36 10.69 -11.39
N THR A 97 7.79 11.75 -11.99
CA THR A 97 6.35 12.01 -11.93
C THR A 97 5.57 10.91 -12.63
N GLU A 98 6.00 10.48 -13.83
CA GLU A 98 5.37 9.40 -14.58
C GLU A 98 5.38 8.07 -13.80
N ILE A 99 6.50 7.72 -13.17
CA ILE A 99 6.61 6.52 -12.32
C ILE A 99 5.57 6.59 -11.20
N VAL A 100 5.55 7.69 -10.44
CA VAL A 100 4.62 7.82 -9.30
C VAL A 100 3.16 7.78 -9.74
N GLU A 101 2.82 8.38 -10.89
CA GLU A 101 1.47 8.31 -11.46
C GLU A 101 1.10 6.88 -11.88
N LYS A 102 2.01 6.14 -12.55
CA LYS A 102 1.81 4.72 -12.87
C LYS A 102 1.59 3.88 -11.61
N LEU A 103 2.39 4.08 -10.57
CA LEU A 103 2.25 3.36 -9.30
C LEU A 103 0.94 3.68 -8.59
N LYS A 104 0.46 4.94 -8.66
CA LYS A 104 -0.85 5.33 -8.13
C LYS A 104 -1.99 4.61 -8.86
N ASP A 105 -1.91 4.54 -10.19
CA ASP A 105 -2.90 3.83 -11.01
C ASP A 105 -2.92 2.33 -10.73
N ILE A 106 -1.76 1.72 -10.46
CA ILE A 106 -1.65 0.31 -10.06
C ILE A 106 -2.24 0.11 -8.65
N GLY A 107 -1.90 0.94 -7.67
CA GLY A 107 -2.44 0.85 -6.31
C GLY A 107 -3.97 1.00 -6.28
N ALA A 108 -4.54 1.81 -7.17
CA ALA A 108 -5.99 1.95 -7.30
C ALA A 108 -6.70 0.70 -7.86
N LYS A 109 -5.98 -0.24 -8.47
CA LYS A 109 -6.52 -1.45 -9.12
C LYS A 109 -6.12 -2.76 -8.42
N THR A 110 -5.19 -2.68 -7.47
CA THR A 110 -4.59 -3.82 -6.78
C THR A 110 -4.83 -3.69 -5.27
N PRO A 111 -4.59 -4.73 -4.46
CA PRO A 111 -4.75 -4.64 -3.01
C PRO A 111 -3.52 -4.00 -2.31
N PHE A 112 -2.62 -3.36 -3.08
CA PHE A 112 -1.39 -2.75 -2.57
C PHE A 112 -1.54 -1.25 -2.31
N GLU A 113 -0.93 -0.79 -1.22
CA GLU A 113 -0.70 0.64 -1.00
C GLU A 113 0.43 1.16 -1.91
N LEU A 114 0.33 2.43 -2.30
CA LEU A 114 1.33 3.11 -3.15
C LEU A 114 2.77 2.97 -2.62
N THR A 115 2.93 3.04 -1.30
CA THR A 115 4.21 2.95 -0.60
C THR A 115 4.90 1.61 -0.86
N GLY A 116 4.18 0.50 -0.72
CA GLY A 116 4.72 -0.83 -0.99
C GLY A 116 5.11 -1.04 -2.44
N LEU A 117 4.35 -0.47 -3.38
CA LEU A 117 4.68 -0.49 -4.81
C LEU A 117 5.93 0.35 -5.11
N ALA A 118 6.03 1.54 -4.53
CA ALA A 118 7.16 2.44 -4.71
C ALA A 118 8.44 1.88 -4.09
N ASP A 119 8.38 1.33 -2.88
CA ASP A 119 9.50 0.69 -2.20
C ASP A 119 10.06 -0.48 -3.02
N THR A 120 9.18 -1.34 -3.54
CA THR A 120 9.57 -2.48 -4.37
C THR A 120 10.17 -2.03 -5.71
N THR A 121 9.57 -1.03 -6.35
CA THR A 121 10.09 -0.45 -7.61
C THR A 121 11.47 0.16 -7.41
N GLN A 122 11.65 0.94 -6.34
CA GLN A 122 12.93 1.54 -5.97
C GLN A 122 13.98 0.45 -5.66
N LEU A 123 13.60 -0.61 -4.95
CA LEU A 123 14.48 -1.73 -4.67
C LEU A 123 15.01 -2.37 -5.96
N LEU A 124 14.12 -2.67 -6.91
CA LEU A 124 14.51 -3.24 -8.20
C LEU A 124 15.39 -2.26 -8.98
N MET A 125 15.05 -0.97 -9.03
CA MET A 125 15.92 0.01 -9.68
C MET A 125 17.31 0.12 -9.03
N ASN A 126 17.42 -0.05 -7.70
CA ASN A 126 18.71 -0.12 -7.00
C ASN A 126 19.55 -1.34 -7.41
N TYR A 127 18.90 -2.43 -7.82
CA TYR A 127 19.56 -3.60 -8.41
C TYR A 127 19.90 -3.44 -9.90
N GLY A 128 19.65 -2.26 -10.49
CA GLY A 128 20.07 -1.91 -11.84
C GLY A 128 18.98 -2.07 -12.91
N PHE A 129 17.75 -2.38 -12.54
CA PHE A 129 16.63 -2.41 -13.48
C PHE A 129 16.27 -0.99 -13.95
N SER A 130 15.87 -0.84 -15.21
CA SER A 130 15.25 0.40 -15.68
C SER A 130 13.92 0.64 -14.96
N ALA A 131 13.43 1.88 -14.94
CA ALA A 131 12.15 2.19 -14.30
C ALA A 131 10.99 1.34 -14.83
N ASP A 132 10.85 1.23 -16.15
CA ASP A 132 9.79 0.41 -16.75
C ASP A 132 9.99 -1.09 -16.46
N GLY A 133 11.23 -1.58 -16.52
CA GLY A 133 11.53 -2.97 -16.19
C GLY A 133 11.29 -3.29 -14.70
N ALA A 134 11.57 -2.35 -13.81
CA ALA A 134 11.28 -2.46 -12.39
C ALA A 134 9.77 -2.53 -12.12
N ILE A 135 8.97 -1.69 -12.78
CA ILE A 135 7.50 -1.72 -12.68
C ILE A 135 6.95 -3.05 -13.23
N GLU A 136 7.44 -3.51 -14.38
CA GLU A 136 7.03 -4.78 -14.98
C GLU A 136 7.31 -5.97 -14.05
N LYS A 137 8.54 -6.06 -13.52
CA LYS A 137 8.90 -7.12 -12.57
C LYS A 137 8.15 -6.95 -11.24
N MET A 138 7.92 -5.73 -10.77
CA MET A 138 7.08 -5.49 -9.59
C MET A 138 5.65 -6.01 -9.79
N MET A 139 5.05 -5.86 -10.96
CA MET A 139 3.72 -6.41 -11.26
C MET A 139 3.72 -7.94 -11.20
N MET A 140 4.69 -8.57 -11.87
CA MET A 140 4.86 -10.03 -11.84
C MET A 140 5.04 -10.56 -10.41
N LEU A 141 5.88 -9.90 -9.62
CA LEU A 141 6.13 -10.26 -8.23
C LEU A 141 4.90 -9.99 -7.32
N GLY A 142 4.13 -8.96 -7.65
CA GLY A 142 2.83 -8.68 -7.05
C GLY A 142 1.85 -9.83 -7.21
N ASP A 143 1.76 -10.39 -8.42
CA ASP A 143 0.94 -11.58 -8.70
C ASP A 143 1.47 -12.82 -7.98
N ILE A 144 2.77 -13.04 -7.94
CA ILE A 144 3.33 -14.17 -7.19
C ILE A 144 3.03 -14.04 -5.70
N SER A 145 3.12 -12.83 -5.15
CA SER A 145 2.85 -12.55 -3.73
C SER A 145 1.37 -12.49 -3.37
N GLN A 146 0.48 -12.55 -4.37
CA GLN A 146 -0.97 -12.44 -4.22
C GLN A 146 -1.40 -11.14 -3.54
N GLY A 147 -0.73 -10.03 -3.85
CA GLY A 147 -1.08 -8.73 -3.28
C GLY A 147 -0.56 -8.48 -1.86
N ASN A 148 0.37 -9.30 -1.35
CA ASN A 148 0.95 -9.12 -0.02
C ASN A 148 2.31 -8.42 -0.08
N ALA A 149 2.43 -7.23 0.51
CA ALA A 149 3.60 -6.36 0.36
C ALA A 149 4.87 -6.98 0.95
N ASP A 150 4.76 -7.62 2.11
CA ASP A 150 5.91 -8.27 2.76
C ASP A 150 6.45 -9.43 1.93
N LYS A 151 5.57 -10.26 1.38
CA LYS A 151 5.95 -11.35 0.47
C LYS A 151 6.56 -10.80 -0.80
N MET A 152 5.93 -9.78 -1.42
CA MET A 152 6.43 -9.15 -2.63
C MET A 152 7.86 -8.62 -2.43
N ASN A 153 8.11 -7.90 -1.34
CA ASN A 153 9.42 -7.33 -1.03
C ASN A 153 10.48 -8.41 -0.80
N ARG A 154 10.15 -9.51 -0.10
CA ARG A 154 11.07 -10.65 0.07
C ARG A 154 11.44 -11.30 -1.27
N ILE A 155 10.45 -11.54 -2.13
CA ILE A 155 10.70 -12.15 -3.45
C ILE A 155 11.48 -11.17 -4.34
N ALA A 156 11.15 -9.87 -4.31
CA ALA A 156 11.87 -8.83 -5.05
C ALA A 156 13.33 -8.69 -4.61
N THR A 157 13.59 -8.81 -3.30
CA THR A 157 14.95 -8.78 -2.74
C THR A 157 15.77 -9.97 -3.28
N ALA A 158 15.26 -11.19 -3.13
CA ALA A 158 15.91 -12.40 -3.64
C ALA A 158 16.12 -12.35 -5.17
N TYR A 159 15.11 -11.86 -5.91
CA TYR A 159 15.19 -11.72 -7.36
C TYR A 159 16.24 -10.67 -7.77
N GLY A 160 16.24 -9.50 -7.13
CA GLY A 160 17.21 -8.44 -7.39
C GLY A 160 18.65 -8.85 -7.02
N GLN A 161 18.83 -9.59 -5.93
CA GLN A 161 20.12 -10.17 -5.55
C GLN A 161 20.66 -11.11 -6.63
N MET A 162 19.85 -12.08 -7.08
CA MET A 162 20.27 -12.99 -8.15
C MET A 162 20.54 -12.28 -9.47
N SER A 163 19.66 -11.35 -9.86
CA SER A 163 19.79 -10.61 -11.12
C SER A 163 21.02 -9.72 -11.15
N SER A 164 21.33 -9.02 -10.05
CA SER A 164 22.53 -8.18 -9.96
C SER A 164 23.81 -9.00 -9.85
N ALA A 165 23.77 -10.16 -9.20
CA ALA A 165 24.91 -11.08 -9.12
C ALA A 165 25.14 -11.86 -10.42
N GLY A 166 24.14 -11.93 -11.31
CA GLY A 166 24.16 -12.77 -12.51
C GLY A 166 24.19 -14.27 -12.21
N LYS A 167 23.84 -14.68 -10.98
CA LYS A 167 23.92 -16.06 -10.52
C LYS A 167 22.79 -16.35 -9.54
N VAL A 168 22.18 -17.52 -9.70
CA VAL A 168 21.18 -18.05 -8.78
C VAL A 168 21.87 -18.67 -7.56
N SER A 169 21.39 -18.35 -6.36
CA SER A 169 21.84 -18.95 -5.11
C SER A 169 20.72 -19.74 -4.43
N LEU A 170 21.08 -20.77 -3.66
CA LEU A 170 20.10 -21.54 -2.89
C LEU A 170 19.43 -20.72 -1.78
N GLU A 171 20.14 -19.72 -1.26
CA GLU A 171 19.61 -18.83 -0.23
C GLU A 171 18.48 -17.97 -0.78
N ASP A 172 18.69 -17.35 -1.95
CA ASP A 172 17.68 -16.51 -2.60
C ASP A 172 16.45 -17.34 -3.00
N ILE A 173 16.66 -18.55 -3.54
CA ILE A 173 15.56 -19.47 -3.84
C ILE A 173 14.79 -19.84 -2.57
N LYS A 174 15.48 -20.10 -1.46
CA LYS A 174 14.83 -20.39 -0.17
C LYS A 174 14.00 -19.20 0.31
N GLN A 175 14.49 -17.97 0.18
CA GLN A 175 13.73 -16.77 0.54
C GLN A 175 12.43 -16.67 -0.28
N MET A 176 12.46 -16.98 -1.58
CA MET A 176 11.26 -17.03 -2.41
C MET A 176 10.28 -18.10 -1.93
N ILE A 177 10.79 -19.29 -1.60
CA ILE A 177 9.97 -20.41 -1.10
C ILE A 177 9.31 -20.03 0.23
N GLU A 178 10.04 -19.41 1.15
CA GLU A 178 9.52 -18.91 2.43
C GLU A 178 8.47 -17.80 2.25
N ALA A 179 8.58 -17.03 1.17
CA ALA A 179 7.56 -16.05 0.76
C ALA A 179 6.36 -16.69 0.02
N GLY A 180 6.39 -18.00 -0.24
CA GLY A 180 5.29 -18.77 -0.82
C GLY A 180 5.45 -19.12 -2.30
N PHE A 181 6.61 -18.87 -2.90
CA PHE A 181 6.87 -19.14 -4.31
C PHE A 181 8.10 -20.02 -4.53
N ASN A 182 7.90 -21.19 -5.15
CA ASN A 182 9.00 -22.08 -5.49
C ASN A 182 9.25 -22.08 -7.01
N PRO A 183 10.23 -21.30 -7.50
CA PRO A 183 10.56 -21.28 -8.94
C PRO A 183 11.06 -22.63 -9.45
N LEU A 184 11.78 -23.39 -8.63
CA LEU A 184 12.32 -24.70 -9.02
C LEU A 184 11.21 -25.74 -9.22
N GLN A 185 10.16 -25.67 -8.40
CA GLN A 185 9.00 -26.54 -8.56
C GLN A 185 8.31 -26.28 -9.91
N GLU A 186 8.14 -25.02 -10.31
CA GLU A 186 7.58 -24.68 -11.62
C GLU A 186 8.48 -25.21 -12.75
N ILE A 187 9.80 -25.03 -12.66
CA ILE A 187 10.73 -25.54 -13.67
C ILE A 187 10.64 -27.07 -13.76
N SER A 188 10.57 -27.76 -12.62
CA SER A 188 10.45 -29.22 -12.56
C SER A 188 9.16 -29.70 -13.21
N GLU A 189 8.02 -29.06 -12.91
CA GLU A 189 6.72 -29.39 -13.48
C GLU A 189 6.66 -29.15 -14.99
N THR A 190 7.29 -28.08 -15.47
CA THR A 190 7.27 -27.69 -16.89
C THR A 190 8.26 -28.51 -17.74
N THR A 191 9.45 -28.82 -17.22
CA THR A 191 10.51 -29.49 -17.99
C THR A 191 10.62 -30.99 -17.73
N GLY A 192 10.06 -31.47 -16.62
CA GLY A 192 10.27 -32.83 -16.13
C GLY A 192 11.62 -33.05 -15.44
N GLU A 193 12.46 -32.01 -15.30
CA GLU A 193 13.72 -32.09 -14.57
C GLU A 193 13.46 -32.36 -13.08
N SER A 194 14.25 -33.25 -12.46
CA SER A 194 14.08 -33.54 -11.03
C SER A 194 14.57 -32.38 -10.16
N MET A 195 13.95 -32.22 -8.99
CA MET A 195 14.42 -31.24 -8.00
C MET A 195 15.88 -31.45 -7.61
N GLU A 196 16.34 -32.70 -7.50
CA GLU A 196 17.74 -33.02 -7.24
C GLU A 196 18.69 -32.47 -8.31
N SER A 197 18.32 -32.62 -9.59
CA SER A 197 19.08 -32.06 -10.71
C SER A 197 19.13 -30.53 -10.66
N LEU A 198 18.00 -29.88 -10.36
CA LEU A 198 17.95 -28.42 -10.20
C LEU A 198 18.84 -27.92 -9.05
N TYR A 199 18.83 -28.60 -7.90
CA TYR A 199 19.70 -28.27 -6.76
C TYR A 199 21.19 -28.46 -7.11
N ASP A 200 21.54 -29.50 -7.85
CA ASP A 200 22.89 -29.74 -8.35
C ASP A 200 23.34 -28.66 -9.35
N ARG A 201 22.46 -28.25 -10.26
CA ARG A 201 22.72 -27.14 -11.20
C ARG A 201 22.95 -25.81 -10.49
N ILE A 202 22.18 -25.50 -9.44
CA ILE A 202 22.44 -24.31 -8.61
C ILE A 202 23.81 -24.40 -7.94
N SER A 203 24.14 -25.55 -7.36
CA SER A 203 25.43 -25.77 -6.69
C SER A 203 26.61 -25.60 -7.66
N LYS A 204 26.44 -26.06 -8.90
CA LYS A 204 27.40 -25.87 -10.01
C LYS A 204 27.35 -24.48 -10.64
N GLY A 205 26.36 -23.65 -10.29
CA GLY A 205 26.16 -22.32 -10.86
C GLY A 205 25.73 -22.32 -12.33
N THR A 206 25.10 -23.40 -12.80
CA THR A 206 24.69 -23.57 -14.21
C THR A 206 23.23 -23.25 -14.47
N ILE A 207 22.44 -22.99 -13.43
CA ILE A 207 21.10 -22.42 -13.61
C ILE A 207 21.24 -20.91 -13.80
N SER A 208 20.62 -20.39 -14.85
CA SER A 208 20.64 -18.96 -15.15
C SER A 208 19.56 -18.20 -14.39
N VAL A 209 19.76 -16.91 -14.18
CA VAL A 209 18.69 -16.03 -13.66
C VAL A 209 17.51 -16.02 -14.62
N ASP A 210 17.77 -16.06 -15.94
CA ASP A 210 16.74 -16.09 -16.98
C ASP A 210 15.82 -17.31 -16.86
N GLU A 211 16.34 -18.48 -16.46
CA GLU A 211 15.50 -19.65 -16.18
C GLU A 211 14.55 -19.44 -14.99
N ILE A 212 15.04 -18.77 -13.93
CA ILE A 212 14.21 -18.38 -12.79
C ILE A 212 13.17 -17.34 -13.23
N THR A 213 13.57 -16.32 -14.00
CA THR A 213 12.65 -15.31 -14.54
C THR A 213 11.58 -15.96 -15.40
N ALA A 214 11.95 -16.88 -16.29
CA ALA A 214 11.00 -17.59 -17.15
C ALA A 214 10.02 -18.45 -16.33
N SER A 215 10.45 -18.99 -15.18
CA SER A 215 9.55 -19.70 -14.27
C SER A 215 8.50 -18.79 -13.62
N MET A 216 8.90 -17.57 -13.28
CA MET A 216 8.02 -16.53 -12.74
C MET A 216 7.04 -16.03 -13.80
N GLU A 217 7.53 -15.81 -15.02
CA GLU A 217 6.71 -15.38 -16.16
C GLU A 217 5.66 -16.44 -16.52
N ARG A 218 6.03 -17.72 -16.62
CA ARG A 218 5.05 -18.81 -16.82
C ARG A 218 4.05 -18.92 -15.68
N SER A 219 4.51 -18.76 -14.45
CA SER A 219 3.67 -18.77 -13.25
C SER A 219 2.62 -17.66 -13.24
N THR A 220 2.88 -16.54 -13.90
CA THR A 220 2.05 -15.33 -13.91
C THR A 220 1.41 -15.04 -15.25
N SER A 221 1.63 -15.87 -16.27
CA SER A 221 0.98 -15.80 -17.58
C SER A 221 -0.31 -16.62 -17.62
N GLU A 222 -1.10 -16.50 -18.69
CA GLU A 222 -2.34 -17.25 -18.86
C GLU A 222 -2.13 -18.76 -18.65
N GLY A 223 -2.97 -19.38 -17.80
CA GLY A 223 -2.84 -20.78 -17.38
C GLY A 223 -1.85 -21.02 -16.22
N GLY A 224 -1.03 -20.02 -15.88
CA GLY A 224 -0.14 -20.04 -14.73
C GLY A 224 -0.86 -19.93 -13.39
N LYS A 225 -0.25 -20.49 -12.34
CA LYS A 225 -0.83 -20.58 -10.99
C LYS A 225 -1.20 -19.23 -10.37
N TYR A 226 -0.42 -18.19 -10.66
CA TYR A 226 -0.55 -16.85 -10.09
C TYR A 226 -1.11 -15.83 -11.08
N PHE A 227 -1.60 -16.28 -12.24
CA PHE A 227 -2.18 -15.40 -13.26
C PHE A 227 -3.30 -14.51 -12.68
N GLN A 228 -3.10 -13.19 -12.77
CA GLN A 228 -4.02 -12.15 -12.28
C GLN A 228 -4.39 -12.33 -10.80
N SER A 229 -3.49 -12.88 -9.98
CA SER A 229 -3.83 -13.16 -8.59
C SER A 229 -4.07 -11.88 -7.79
N MET A 230 -3.36 -10.78 -8.11
CA MET A 230 -3.59 -9.48 -7.47
C MET A 230 -5.00 -8.95 -7.76
N GLU A 231 -5.43 -9.03 -9.01
CA GLU A 231 -6.76 -8.58 -9.43
C GLU A 231 -7.85 -9.42 -8.75
N LYS A 232 -7.70 -10.75 -8.77
CA LYS A 232 -8.62 -11.65 -8.04
C LYS A 232 -8.67 -11.33 -6.55
N GLN A 233 -7.53 -10.96 -5.96
CA GLN A 233 -7.45 -10.60 -4.55
C GLN A 233 -8.08 -9.22 -4.26
N SER A 234 -7.95 -8.24 -5.16
CA SER A 234 -8.59 -6.92 -5.02
C SER A 234 -10.11 -7.00 -5.09
N GLU A 235 -10.67 -7.99 -5.80
CA GLU A 235 -12.11 -8.24 -5.84
C GLU A 235 -12.69 -8.84 -4.54
N THR A 236 -11.86 -9.37 -3.65
CA THR A 236 -12.33 -9.90 -2.35
C THR A 236 -12.85 -8.77 -1.45
N LEU A 237 -13.67 -9.10 -0.45
CA LEU A 237 -14.21 -8.10 0.51
C LEU A 237 -13.10 -7.28 1.19
N ASN A 238 -12.00 -7.93 1.56
CA ASN A 238 -10.84 -7.26 2.15
C ASN A 238 -10.11 -6.41 1.11
N GLY A 239 -9.96 -6.91 -0.13
CA GLY A 239 -9.36 -6.15 -1.23
C GLY A 239 -10.13 -4.87 -1.53
N LYS A 240 -11.46 -4.97 -1.69
CA LYS A 240 -12.34 -3.80 -1.92
C LYS A 240 -12.27 -2.79 -0.78
N LEU A 241 -12.20 -3.24 0.47
CA LEU A 241 -12.07 -2.34 1.62
C LEU A 241 -10.72 -1.59 1.60
N SER A 242 -9.61 -2.29 1.33
CA SER A 242 -8.29 -1.67 1.20
C SER A 242 -8.22 -0.67 0.05
N THR A 243 -8.70 -1.05 -1.15
CA THR A 243 -8.73 -0.14 -2.32
C THR A 243 -9.60 1.09 -2.07
N LEU A 244 -10.72 0.95 -1.33
CA LEU A 244 -11.56 2.08 -0.93
C LEU A 244 -10.87 2.98 0.10
N GLN A 245 -10.19 2.41 1.10
CA GLN A 245 -9.39 3.20 2.06
C GLN A 245 -8.31 4.00 1.34
N ASP A 246 -7.62 3.39 0.38
CA ASP A 246 -6.57 4.07 -0.39
C ASP A 246 -7.14 5.13 -1.34
N THR A 247 -8.31 4.91 -1.93
CA THR A 247 -8.99 5.92 -2.74
C THR A 247 -9.41 7.14 -1.92
N VAL A 248 -9.79 6.93 -0.64
CA VAL A 248 -10.15 8.01 0.29
C VAL A 248 -8.90 8.72 0.82
N LYS A 249 -7.80 8.01 1.05
CA LYS A 249 -6.50 8.60 1.45
C LYS A 249 -5.82 9.38 0.30
N SER A 250 -6.04 8.98 -0.96
CA SER A 250 -5.33 9.51 -2.13
C SER A 250 -6.07 10.60 -2.93
N LYS A 251 -7.23 11.05 -2.41
CA LYS A 251 -7.97 12.24 -2.85
C LYS A 251 -7.74 13.40 -1.90
#